data_AF-A0A1S3DSD1-F1
#
_entry.id   AF-A0A1S3DSD1-F1
#
_cell.length_a   1.000
_cell.length_b   1.000
_cell.length_c   1.000
_cell.angle_alpha   90.00
_cell.angle_beta   90.00
_cell.angle_gamma   90.00
#
_symmetry.space_group_name_H-M   'P 1'
#
loop_
_entity.id
_entity.type
_entity.pdbx_description
1 polymer ?
#
loop_
_entity_poly.entity_id
_entity_poly.type
_entity_poly.pdbx_seq_one_letter_code
_entity_poly.pdbx_strand_id
1 'polypeptide(L)'
;MSNLEHWANRLYPKSNFVDVLKRLEVLGHKRPVMTHIKKIRLGMIEELNQDSNLVLSDTETPAQPQQPTSDDIFNDLLASQPSQHITPVVKEITEAQRERMLRNRQIAEEKRLARLAMEAEQKKRELENAKTLENIEFQNALMESEGIDRQNILAQRDADME
;
A
#
# COMPACT_ATOMS: atom_id res chain seq x y z
N MET A 1 -29.68 -15.73 4.19
CA MET A 1 -29.90 -14.33 3.73
C MET A 1 -30.65 -13.48 4.74
N SER A 2 -31.69 -14.01 5.43
CA SER A 2 -32.47 -13.28 6.46
C SER A 2 -31.62 -12.50 7.48
N ASN A 3 -30.49 -13.05 7.94
CA ASN A 3 -29.62 -12.37 8.90
C ASN A 3 -29.04 -11.05 8.37
N LEU A 4 -28.58 -11.00 7.11
CA LEU A 4 -28.00 -9.79 6.52
C LEU A 4 -29.06 -8.72 6.28
N GLU A 5 -30.26 -9.14 5.89
CA GLU A 5 -31.41 -8.25 5.71
C GLU A 5 -31.87 -7.64 7.04
N HIS A 6 -31.88 -8.44 8.12
CA HIS A 6 -32.14 -7.93 9.46
C HIS A 6 -31.11 -6.89 9.90
N TRP A 7 -29.81 -7.17 9.73
CA TRP A 7 -28.74 -6.19 10.03
C TRP A 7 -28.86 -4.92 9.19
N ALA A 8 -29.21 -5.05 7.91
CA ALA A 8 -29.43 -3.90 7.03
C ALA A 8 -30.61 -3.04 7.51
N ASN A 9 -31.73 -3.64 7.92
CA ASN A 9 -32.87 -2.92 8.48
C ASN A 9 -32.54 -2.27 9.83
N ARG A 10 -31.66 -2.88 10.64
CA ARG A 10 -31.21 -2.30 11.92
C ARG A 10 -30.31 -1.07 11.72
N LEU A 11 -29.43 -1.10 10.72
CA LEU A 11 -28.51 0.01 10.41
C LEU A 11 -29.16 1.10 9.55
N TYR A 12 -30.02 0.72 8.61
CA TYR A 12 -30.69 1.59 7.66
C TYR A 12 -32.20 1.26 7.57
N PRO A 13 -33.01 1.61 8.58
CA PRO A 13 -34.43 1.21 8.64
C PRO A 13 -35.30 1.74 7.50
N LYS A 14 -34.86 2.83 6.84
CA LYS A 14 -35.59 3.49 5.76
C LYS A 14 -35.17 3.03 4.36
N SER A 15 -34.17 2.15 4.24
CA SER A 15 -33.63 1.69 2.96
C SER A 15 -33.98 0.23 2.76
N ASN A 16 -34.30 -0.16 1.52
CA ASN A 16 -34.47 -1.58 1.21
C ASN A 16 -33.10 -2.28 1.20
N PHE A 17 -33.12 -3.60 1.37
CA PHE A 17 -31.90 -4.40 1.44
C PHE A 17 -31.04 -4.28 0.17
N VAL A 18 -31.66 -4.22 -1.01
CA VAL A 18 -30.96 -4.13 -2.30
C VAL A 18 -30.18 -2.83 -2.43
N ASP A 19 -30.74 -1.71 -1.97
CA ASP A 19 -30.10 -0.40 -2.02
C ASP A 19 -28.98 -0.27 -0.98
N VAL A 20 -29.13 -0.92 0.18
CA VAL A 20 -28.03 -1.06 1.15
C VAL A 20 -26.87 -1.84 0.54
N LEU A 21 -27.14 -2.92 -0.19
CA LEU A 21 -26.08 -3.70 -0.88
C LEU A 21 -25.36 -2.88 -1.95
N LYS A 22 -26.09 -2.16 -2.81
CA LYS A 22 -25.49 -1.25 -3.81
C LYS A 22 -24.60 -0.20 -3.15
N ARG A 23 -25.04 0.35 -2.01
CA ARG A 23 -24.23 1.32 -1.26
C ARG A 23 -22.97 0.70 -0.67
N LEU A 24 -23.05 -0.53 -0.16
CA LEU A 24 -21.90 -1.28 0.37
C LEU A 24 -20.89 -1.61 -0.72
N GLU A 25 -21.33 -1.95 -1.93
CA GLU A 25 -20.45 -2.20 -3.09
C GLU A 25 -19.58 -0.96 -3.41
N VAL A 26 -20.21 0.21 -3.47
CA VAL A 26 -19.48 1.48 -3.68
C VAL A 26 -18.57 1.80 -2.48
N LEU A 27 -19.05 1.58 -1.26
CA LEU A 27 -18.31 1.89 -0.04
C LEU A 27 -17.06 1.03 0.11
N GLY A 28 -17.11 -0.23 -0.32
CA GLY A 28 -15.99 -1.16 -0.29
C GLY A 28 -14.80 -0.73 -1.15
N HIS A 29 -15.03 0.10 -2.17
CA HIS A 29 -13.97 0.64 -3.03
C HIS A 29 -13.25 1.86 -2.42
N LYS A 30 -13.77 2.43 -1.33
CA LYS A 30 -13.13 3.59 -0.71
C LYS A 30 -11.87 3.17 0.04
N ARG A 31 -10.76 3.88 -0.22
CA ARG A 31 -9.45 3.65 0.41
C ARG A 31 -9.52 3.52 1.95
N PRO A 32 -10.20 4.40 2.70
CA PRO A 32 -10.30 4.26 4.16
C PRO A 32 -10.93 2.93 4.58
N VAL A 33 -12.00 2.51 3.91
CA VAL A 33 -12.72 1.26 4.19
C VAL A 33 -11.85 0.04 3.87
N MET A 34 -11.17 0.06 2.72
CA MET A 34 -10.21 -0.99 2.35
C MET A 34 -9.09 -1.15 3.39
N THR A 35 -8.54 -0.04 3.88
CA THR A 35 -7.50 -0.05 4.92
C THR A 35 -8.03 -0.65 6.23
N HIS A 36 -9.22 -0.23 6.68
CA HIS A 36 -9.84 -0.78 7.90
C HIS A 36 -10.13 -2.28 7.76
N ILE A 37 -10.68 -2.73 6.64
CA ILE A 37 -10.89 -4.15 6.35
C ILE A 37 -9.56 -4.92 6.37
N LYS A 38 -8.47 -4.33 5.85
CA LYS A 38 -7.14 -4.94 5.88
C LYS A 38 -6.62 -5.08 7.31
N LYS A 39 -6.77 -4.05 8.15
CA LYS A 39 -6.44 -4.09 9.58
C LYS A 39 -7.21 -5.21 10.30
N ILE A 40 -8.53 -5.32 10.08
CA ILE A 40 -9.37 -6.39 10.64
C ILE A 40 -8.86 -7.77 10.20
N ARG A 41 -8.59 -7.97 8.90
CA ARG A 41 -8.07 -9.24 8.37
C ARG A 41 -6.71 -9.63 8.95
N LEU A 42 -5.90 -8.65 9.33
CA LEU A 42 -4.60 -8.86 9.98
C LEU A 42 -4.71 -9.00 11.51
N GLY A 43 -5.91 -8.93 12.09
CA GLY A 43 -6.13 -9.02 13.53
C GLY A 43 -5.78 -7.75 14.30
N MET A 44 -5.54 -6.62 13.62
CA MET A 44 -5.17 -5.33 14.21
C MET A 44 -6.42 -4.53 14.62
N ILE A 45 -7.25 -5.11 15.49
CA ILE A 45 -8.55 -4.51 15.87
C ILE A 45 -8.38 -3.43 16.95
N GLU A 46 -7.40 -3.56 17.85
CA GLU A 46 -7.19 -2.60 18.94
C GLU A 46 -6.83 -1.18 18.43
N GLU A 47 -6.04 -1.09 17.35
CA GLU A 47 -5.71 0.18 16.70
C GLU A 47 -6.93 0.88 16.07
N LEU A 48 -7.98 0.12 15.71
CA LEU A 48 -9.19 0.69 15.09
C LEU A 48 -10.06 1.45 16.11
N ASN A 49 -10.07 1.00 17.37
CA ASN A 49 -10.85 1.65 18.43
C ASN A 49 -10.28 3.01 18.82
N GLN A 50 -8.98 3.22 18.66
CA GLN A 50 -8.34 4.52 18.91
C GLN A 50 -8.69 5.55 17.82
N ASP A 51 -8.70 5.15 16.54
CA ASP A 51 -9.05 6.03 15.42
C ASP A 51 -10.54 6.44 15.45
N SER A 52 -11.44 5.55 15.92
CA SER A 52 -12.89 5.80 16.00
C SER A 52 -13.27 6.86 17.04
N ASN A 53 -12.43 7.10 18.04
CA ASN A 53 -12.72 8.02 19.15
C ASN A 53 -12.48 9.50 18.78
N LEU A 54 -11.95 9.79 17.59
CA LEU A 54 -11.61 11.15 17.14
C LEU A 54 -12.70 11.84 16.29
N VAL A 55 -13.81 11.17 15.96
CA VAL A 55 -14.81 11.70 14.99
C VAL A 55 -16.20 11.95 15.61
N LEU A 56 -16.41 11.68 16.90
CA LEU A 56 -17.73 11.82 17.56
C LEU A 56 -17.84 13.01 18.51
N SER A 57 -17.05 14.07 18.31
CA SER A 57 -16.96 15.21 19.24
C SER A 57 -17.72 16.47 18.83
N ASP A 58 -18.58 16.45 17.80
CA ASP A 58 -19.39 17.64 17.46
C ASP A 58 -20.73 17.25 16.80
N THR A 59 -21.67 16.75 17.60
CA THR A 59 -23.10 16.98 17.35
C THR A 59 -23.86 16.72 18.65
N GLU A 60 -24.02 17.78 19.45
CA GLU A 60 -24.97 17.78 20.55
C GLU A 60 -26.37 17.50 20.00
N THR A 61 -26.97 16.38 20.40
CA THR A 61 -28.40 16.11 20.25
C THR A 61 -28.95 15.66 21.61
N PRO A 62 -30.05 16.25 22.12
CA PRO A 62 -30.42 16.11 23.52
C PRO A 62 -30.88 14.69 23.86
N ALA A 63 -30.51 14.27 25.08
CA ALA A 63 -30.85 13.00 25.68
C ALA A 63 -32.33 12.63 25.56
N GLN A 64 -32.59 11.43 25.01
CA GLN A 64 -33.87 10.74 25.15
C GLN A 64 -33.69 9.51 26.05
N PRO A 65 -34.70 9.14 26.87
CA PRO A 65 -34.54 8.20 27.99
C PRO A 65 -34.14 6.80 27.53
N GLN A 66 -33.21 6.21 28.28
CA GLN A 66 -32.83 4.80 28.19
C GLN A 66 -34.08 3.92 28.32
N GLN A 67 -34.51 3.30 27.22
CA GLN A 67 -35.43 2.17 27.29
C GLN A 67 -34.66 0.91 27.66
N PRO A 68 -35.21 0.06 28.55
CA PRO A 68 -34.57 -1.17 28.96
C PRO A 68 -34.38 -2.09 27.75
N THR A 69 -33.18 -2.63 27.66
CA THR A 69 -32.74 -3.65 26.71
C THR A 69 -33.74 -4.79 26.68
N SER A 70 -34.58 -4.84 25.65
CA SER A 70 -35.26 -6.07 25.28
C SER A 70 -34.17 -7.04 24.86
N ASP A 71 -33.90 -8.04 25.69
CA ASP A 71 -33.02 -9.15 25.37
C ASP A 71 -33.28 -9.60 23.94
N ASP A 72 -32.22 -9.57 23.13
CA ASP A 72 -32.24 -9.90 21.69
C ASP A 72 -32.80 -11.31 21.51
N ILE A 73 -34.13 -11.44 21.33
CA ILE A 73 -34.85 -12.68 20.99
C ILE A 73 -34.18 -13.39 19.80
N PHE A 74 -33.53 -12.61 18.94
CA PHE A 74 -32.77 -13.10 17.81
C PHE A 74 -31.42 -13.75 18.18
N ASN A 75 -30.74 -13.29 19.23
CA ASN A 75 -29.55 -13.97 19.76
C ASN A 75 -29.90 -15.33 20.35
N ASP A 76 -31.05 -15.43 21.03
CA ASP A 76 -31.55 -16.70 21.57
C ASP A 76 -31.96 -17.67 20.45
N LEU A 77 -32.56 -17.15 19.37
CA LEU A 77 -32.83 -17.91 18.15
C LEU A 77 -31.54 -18.36 17.45
N LEU A 78 -30.47 -17.54 17.47
CA LEU A 78 -29.15 -17.87 16.94
C LEU A 78 -28.49 -19.02 17.74
N ALA A 79 -28.68 -19.03 19.05
CA ALA A 79 -28.18 -20.07 19.95
C ALA A 79 -28.93 -21.41 19.78
N SER A 80 -30.20 -21.37 19.36
CA SER A 80 -31.05 -22.56 19.16
C SER A 80 -30.78 -23.33 17.86
N GLN A 81 -30.04 -22.76 16.89
CA GLN A 81 -29.62 -23.51 15.71
C GLN A 81 -28.49 -24.48 16.07
N PRO A 82 -28.50 -25.74 15.59
CA PRO A 82 -27.37 -26.64 15.77
C PRO A 82 -26.15 -25.99 15.13
N SER A 83 -25.28 -25.48 16.00
CA SER A 83 -24.04 -24.85 15.62
C SER A 83 -23.25 -25.82 14.75
N GLN A 84 -23.11 -25.52 13.46
CA GLN A 84 -21.98 -26.04 12.70
C GLN A 84 -20.77 -25.33 13.29
N HIS A 85 -20.17 -25.97 14.30
CA HIS A 85 -19.06 -25.44 15.06
C HIS A 85 -17.88 -25.18 14.13
N ILE A 86 -17.76 -23.95 13.62
CA ILE A 86 -16.47 -23.43 13.22
C ILE A 86 -15.82 -23.02 14.53
N THR A 87 -15.15 -23.98 15.17
CA THR A 87 -14.17 -23.66 16.20
C THR A 87 -13.26 -22.57 15.64
N PRO A 88 -12.94 -21.52 16.41
CA PRO A 88 -11.86 -20.62 16.02
C PRO A 88 -10.60 -21.48 16.06
N VAL A 89 -10.23 -22.04 14.90
CA VAL A 89 -8.90 -22.57 14.67
C VAL A 89 -7.99 -21.38 14.94
N VAL A 90 -7.41 -21.34 16.13
CA VAL A 90 -6.15 -20.67 16.38
C VAL A 90 -5.27 -21.22 15.27
N LYS A 91 -5.06 -20.42 14.21
CA LYS A 91 -4.11 -20.77 13.15
C LYS A 91 -2.75 -20.64 13.80
N GLU A 92 -2.39 -21.62 14.61
CA GLU A 92 -1.02 -21.87 14.98
C GLU A 92 -0.26 -21.95 13.66
N ILE A 93 0.55 -20.91 13.40
CA ILE A 93 1.39 -20.83 12.22
C ILE A 93 2.13 -22.16 12.13
N THR A 94 1.71 -22.99 11.17
CA THR A 94 2.27 -24.32 10.98
C THR A 94 3.75 -24.17 10.66
N GLU A 95 4.56 -25.16 11.02
CA GLU A 95 6.00 -25.14 10.75
C GLU A 95 6.32 -24.84 9.27
N ALA A 96 5.55 -25.43 8.35
CA ALA A 96 5.62 -25.16 6.92
C ALA A 96 5.33 -23.69 6.54
N GLN A 97 4.49 -22.99 7.30
CA GLN A 97 4.21 -21.57 7.09
C GLN A 97 5.34 -20.69 7.63
N ARG A 98 6.00 -21.06 8.75
CA ARG A 98 7.22 -20.38 9.22
C ARG A 98 8.34 -20.51 8.21
N GLU A 99 8.54 -21.69 7.65
CA GLU A 99 9.56 -21.94 6.65
C GLU A 99 9.34 -21.09 5.38
N ARG A 100 8.08 -20.98 4.92
CA ARG A 100 7.73 -20.05 3.82
C ARG A 100 8.00 -18.60 4.16
N MET A 101 7.72 -18.16 5.39
CA MET A 101 8.01 -16.80 5.83
C MET A 101 9.52 -16.53 5.90
N LEU A 102 10.31 -17.47 6.42
CA LEU A 102 11.77 -17.40 6.45
C LEU A 102 12.36 -17.33 5.04
N ARG A 103 11.90 -18.20 4.13
CA ARG A 103 12.34 -18.19 2.73
C ARG A 103 11.97 -16.90 2.01
N ASN A 104 10.73 -16.41 2.17
CA ASN A 104 10.31 -15.14 1.57
C ASN A 104 11.09 -13.95 2.15
N ARG A 105 11.41 -13.98 3.45
CA ARG A 105 12.26 -12.98 4.10
C ARG A 105 13.65 -12.94 3.48
N GLN A 106 14.30 -14.08 3.31
CA GLN A 106 15.62 -14.17 2.68
C GLN A 106 15.61 -13.65 1.24
N ILE A 107 14.62 -14.07 0.44
CA ILE A 107 14.47 -13.60 -0.95
C ILE A 107 14.26 -12.08 -1.00
N ALA A 108 13.50 -11.52 -0.06
CA ALA A 108 13.24 -10.07 0.00
C ALA A 108 14.52 -9.29 0.39
N GLU A 109 15.30 -9.79 1.34
CA GLU A 109 16.59 -9.20 1.74
C GLU A 109 17.60 -9.23 0.58
N GLU A 110 17.71 -10.35 -0.13
CA GLU A 110 18.59 -10.49 -1.31
C GLU A 110 18.17 -9.53 -2.43
N LYS A 111 16.87 -9.47 -2.77
CA LYS A 111 16.35 -8.54 -3.77
C LYS A 111 16.61 -7.07 -3.41
N ARG A 112 16.52 -6.73 -2.12
CA ARG A 112 16.80 -5.38 -1.63
C ARG A 112 18.28 -5.05 -1.80
N LEU A 113 19.18 -5.96 -1.42
CA LEU A 113 20.62 -5.77 -1.58
C LEU A 113 21.02 -5.65 -3.05
N ALA A 114 20.46 -6.49 -3.93
CA ALA A 114 20.73 -6.43 -5.37
C ALA A 114 20.29 -5.09 -5.98
N ARG A 115 19.12 -4.57 -5.61
CA ARG A 115 18.67 -3.23 -6.06
C ARG A 115 19.61 -2.13 -5.59
N LEU A 116 20.03 -2.17 -4.33
CA LEU A 116 20.92 -1.16 -3.77
C LEU A 116 22.32 -1.20 -4.40
N ALA A 117 22.82 -2.40 -4.72
CA ALA A 117 24.07 -2.57 -5.45
C ALA A 117 23.97 -2.04 -6.89
N MET A 118 22.86 -2.32 -7.60
CA MET A 118 22.62 -1.82 -8.95
C MET A 118 22.51 -0.30 -8.97
N GLU A 119 21.81 0.30 -8.00
CA GLU A 119 21.70 1.75 -7.84
C GLU A 119 23.06 2.39 -7.53
N ALA A 120 23.86 1.78 -6.66
CA ALA A 120 25.21 2.24 -6.36
C ALA A 120 26.15 2.16 -7.58
N GLU A 121 26.09 1.08 -8.34
CA GLU A 121 26.85 0.93 -9.58
C GLU A 121 26.42 1.94 -10.63
N GLN A 122 25.11 2.14 -10.81
CA GLN A 122 24.58 3.14 -11.73
C GLN A 122 25.07 4.54 -11.34
N LYS A 123 24.97 4.90 -10.05
CA LYS A 123 25.47 6.18 -9.55
C LYS A 123 26.98 6.35 -9.76
N LYS A 124 27.76 5.26 -9.62
CA LYS A 124 29.20 5.27 -9.90
C LYS A 124 29.47 5.52 -11.39
N ARG A 125 28.75 4.84 -12.29
CA ARG A 125 28.86 5.03 -13.75
C ARG A 125 28.44 6.45 -14.16
N GLU A 126 27.39 6.99 -13.55
CA GLU A 126 26.95 8.38 -13.77
C GLU A 126 28.04 9.37 -13.33
N LEU A 127 28.69 9.13 -12.19
CA LEU A 127 29.81 9.97 -11.73
C LEU A 127 31.03 9.86 -12.65
N GLU A 128 31.37 8.66 -13.13
CA GLU A 128 32.45 8.46 -14.09
C GLU A 128 32.14 9.16 -15.42
N ASN A 129 30.91 9.05 -15.93
CA ASN A 129 30.47 9.77 -17.13
C ASN A 129 30.47 11.29 -16.93
N ALA A 130 30.09 11.79 -15.75
CA ALA A 130 30.15 13.22 -15.48
C ALA A 130 31.60 13.73 -15.50
N LYS A 131 32.55 12.97 -14.93
CA LYS A 131 33.98 13.31 -14.97
C LYS A 131 34.56 13.26 -16.39
N THR A 132 34.15 12.29 -17.21
CA THR A 132 34.61 12.25 -18.60
C THR A 132 34.05 13.42 -19.40
N LEU A 133 32.80 13.81 -19.16
CA LEU A 133 32.20 15.00 -19.78
C LEU A 133 32.94 16.28 -19.38
N GLU A 134 33.20 16.46 -18.08
CA GLU A 134 33.96 17.61 -17.55
C GLU A 134 35.37 17.68 -18.15
N ASN A 135 36.04 16.53 -18.31
CA ASN A 135 37.36 16.48 -18.94
C ASN A 135 37.32 16.82 -20.44
N ILE A 136 36.28 16.36 -21.16
CA ILE A 136 36.07 16.71 -22.58
C ILE A 136 35.77 18.21 -22.72
N GLU A 137 34.91 18.76 -21.87
CA GLU A 137 34.60 20.20 -21.85
C GLU A 137 35.85 21.02 -21.56
N PHE A 138 36.67 20.60 -20.59
CA PHE A 138 37.95 21.25 -20.29
C PHE A 138 38.91 21.21 -21.49
N GLN A 139 39.04 20.08 -22.18
CA GLN A 139 39.86 20.00 -23.39
C GLN A 139 39.32 20.84 -24.55
N ASN A 140 37.99 20.87 -24.74
CA ASN A 140 37.39 21.72 -25.76
C ASN A 140 37.63 23.20 -25.48
N ALA A 141 37.47 23.65 -24.22
CA ALA A 141 37.75 25.01 -23.81
C ALA A 141 39.25 25.38 -23.97
N LEU A 142 40.15 24.43 -23.72
CA LEU A 142 41.58 24.61 -23.94
C LEU A 142 41.88 24.80 -25.44
N MET A 143 41.29 23.98 -26.31
CA MET A 143 41.45 24.13 -27.77
C MET A 143 40.86 25.45 -28.31
N GLU A 144 39.75 25.93 -27.75
CA GLU A 144 39.18 27.23 -28.09
C GLU A 144 40.09 28.40 -27.66
N SER A 145 40.76 28.27 -26.51
CA SER A 145 41.68 29.29 -26.00
C SER A 145 43.00 29.38 -26.79
N GLU A 146 43.46 28.27 -27.37
CA GLU A 146 44.65 28.23 -28.22
C GLU A 146 44.38 28.69 -29.67
N GLY A 147 43.14 29.08 -30.01
CA GLY A 147 42.78 29.60 -31.34
C GLY A 147 42.91 28.55 -32.45
N ILE A 148 42.83 27.27 -32.10
CA ILE A 148 42.95 26.16 -33.05
C ILE A 148 41.60 25.94 -33.72
N ASP A 149 41.40 26.60 -34.86
CA ASP A 149 40.20 26.46 -35.67
C ASP A 149 40.13 25.03 -36.24
N ARG A 150 39.09 24.26 -35.85
CA ARG A 150 38.94 22.84 -36.23
C ARG A 150 38.98 22.60 -37.74
N GLN A 151 38.66 23.61 -38.54
CA GLN A 151 38.75 23.54 -40.00
C GLN A 151 40.20 23.45 -40.53
N ASN A 152 41.19 23.96 -39.79
CA ASN A 152 42.57 23.99 -40.25
C ASN A 152 43.32 22.65 -40.03
N ILE A 153 42.94 21.88 -39.01
CA ILE A 153 43.57 20.57 -38.72
C ILE A 153 43.17 19.50 -39.75
N LEU A 154 41.92 19.52 -40.24
CA LEU A 154 41.46 18.61 -41.29
C LEU A 154 42.07 18.98 -42.65
N ALA A 155 42.24 20.27 -42.95
CA ALA A 155 42.88 20.75 -44.17
C ALA A 155 44.38 20.40 -44.24
N GLN A 156 45.09 20.38 -43.10
CA GLN A 156 46.52 20.03 -43.08
C GLN A 156 46.78 18.54 -43.30
N ARG A 157 45.82 17.67 -42.98
CA ARG A 157 45.95 16.21 -43.14
C ARG A 157 45.79 15.74 -44.59
N ASP A 158 45.03 16.48 -45.38
CA ASP A 158 44.83 16.21 -46.81
C ASP A 158 45.95 16.83 -47.68
N ALA A 159 46.72 17.80 -47.15
CA ALA A 159 47.85 18.43 -47.86
C ALA A 159 49.18 17.65 -47.75
N ASP A 160 49.30 16.71 -46.82
CA ASP A 160 50.50 15.87 -46.64
C ASP A 160 50.39 14.48 -47.32
N MET A 161 49.33 14.26 -48.12
CA MET A 161 49.08 13.02 -48.89
C MET A 161 49.09 13.22 -50.42
N GLU A 162 49.69 14.31 -50.91
CA GLU A 162 50.08 14.52 -52.32
C GLU A 162 51.60 14.70 -52.44
#